data_AF-A0A562P485-F1
#
_entry.id   AF-A0A562P485-F1
#
_cell.length_a   1.000
_cell.length_b   1.000
_cell.length_c   1.000
_cell.angle_alpha   90.00
_cell.angle_beta   90.00
_cell.angle_gamma   90.00
#
_symmetry.space_group_name_H-M   'P 1'
#
loop_
_entity.id
_entity.type
_entity.pdbx_description
1 polymer ?
#
loop_
_entity_poly.entity_id
_entity_poly.type
_entity_poly.pdbx_seq_one_letter_code
_entity_poly.pdbx_strand_id
1 'polypeptide(L)' 'MEDEQDRTPSEPPDNSIVQRLVKEAGITEEQARDLIAVLGYSWASLIREARFLTRKR' A
#
# COMPACT_ATOMS: atom_id res chain seq x y z
N MET A 1 0.12 16.42 -39.67
CA MET A 1 -0.90 16.74 -38.67
C MET A 1 -0.33 16.26 -37.37
N GLU A 2 -0.01 17.24 -36.52
CA GLU A 2 0.29 17.05 -35.10
C GLU A 2 -0.94 16.47 -34.38
N ASP A 3 -0.74 16.10 -33.12
CA ASP A 3 -1.74 15.61 -32.18
C ASP A 3 -2.09 14.12 -32.44
N GLU A 4 -1.71 13.19 -31.58
CA GLU A 4 -2.24 13.13 -30.22
C GLU A 4 -1.23 12.32 -29.39
N GLN A 5 -0.42 13.02 -28.59
CA GLN A 5 0.20 12.40 -27.43
C GLN A 5 -0.97 11.94 -26.57
N ASP A 6 -1.30 10.65 -26.70
CA ASP A 6 -2.13 9.90 -25.79
C ASP A 6 -1.42 9.95 -24.42
N ARG A 7 -1.65 11.07 -23.73
CA ARG A 7 -1.50 11.19 -22.29
C ARG A 7 -2.57 10.27 -21.71
N THR A 8 -2.34 8.97 -21.80
CA THR A 8 -2.86 8.08 -20.78
C THR A 8 -2.41 8.68 -19.45
N PRO A 9 -3.31 9.02 -18.53
CA PRO A 9 -2.91 9.12 -17.15
C PRO A 9 -2.45 7.71 -16.79
N SER A 10 -1.15 7.46 -16.90
CA SER A 10 -0.48 6.28 -16.37
C SER A 10 -0.43 6.38 -14.85
N GLU A 11 -1.56 6.68 -14.22
CA GLU A 11 -1.79 6.42 -12.82
C GLU A 11 -2.87 5.35 -12.81
N PRO A 12 -2.51 4.08 -12.58
CA PRO A 12 -3.56 3.11 -12.39
C PRO A 12 -4.37 3.54 -11.15
N PRO A 13 -5.69 3.36 -11.13
CA PRO A 13 -6.55 3.65 -9.99
C PRO A 13 -6.35 2.60 -8.87
N ASP A 14 -5.12 2.17 -8.66
CA ASP A 14 -4.76 1.19 -7.68
C ASP A 14 -4.35 1.96 -6.43
N ASN A 15 -5.36 2.22 -5.60
CA ASN A 15 -5.19 2.57 -4.20
C ASN A 15 -4.31 1.48 -3.57
N SER A 16 -2.98 1.64 -3.65
CA SER A 16 -2.07 0.53 -3.44
C SER A 16 -2.29 -0.03 -2.05
N ILE A 17 -2.30 -1.36 -1.92
CA ILE A 17 -2.52 -2.02 -0.63
C ILE A 17 -1.52 -1.48 0.43
N VAL A 18 -0.34 -1.03 0.01
CA VAL A 18 0.66 -0.32 0.83
C VAL A 18 0.08 0.99 1.37
N GLN A 19 -0.40 1.87 0.50
CA GLN A 19 -0.97 3.17 0.87
C GLN A 19 -2.19 3.01 1.78
N ARG A 20 -3.05 2.04 1.48
CA ARG A 20 -4.18 1.70 2.36
C ARG A 20 -3.69 1.23 3.74
N LEU A 21 -2.65 0.39 3.78
CA LEU A 21 -2.13 -0.19 5.03
C LEU A 21 -1.46 0.87 5.90
N VAL A 22 -0.70 1.78 5.30
CA VAL A 22 -0.12 2.95 5.96
C VAL A 22 -1.21 3.80 6.59
N LYS A 23 -2.27 4.12 5.83
CA LYS A 23 -3.37 4.95 6.31
C LYS A 23 -4.20 4.28 7.40
N GLU A 24 -4.51 2.99 7.26
CA GLU A 24 -5.43 2.27 8.16
C GLU A 24 -4.74 1.77 9.44
N ALA A 25 -3.43 1.47 9.38
CA ALA A 25 -2.67 0.96 10.52
C ALA A 25 -1.67 1.97 11.12
N GLY A 26 -1.40 3.10 10.45
CA GLY A 26 -0.48 4.12 10.95
C GLY A 26 1.00 3.69 10.95
N ILE A 27 1.38 2.78 10.05
CA ILE A 27 2.75 2.30 9.88
C ILE A 27 3.44 3.02 8.71
N THR A 28 4.76 2.90 8.57
CA THR A 28 5.47 3.46 7.41
C THR A 28 5.26 2.62 6.15
N GLU A 29 5.48 3.21 4.97
CA GLU A 29 5.41 2.46 3.70
C GLU A 29 6.39 1.29 3.66
N GLU A 30 7.58 1.44 4.25
CA GLU A 30 8.56 0.37 4.37
C GLU A 30 8.01 -0.80 5.19
N GLN A 31 7.46 -0.53 6.37
CA GLN A 31 6.81 -1.55 7.20
C GLN A 31 5.64 -2.22 6.48
N ALA A 32 4.87 -1.46 5.69
CA ALA A 32 3.78 -2.00 4.91
C ALA A 32 4.27 -2.95 3.80
N ARG A 33 5.32 -2.57 3.07
CA ARG A 33 5.94 -3.42 2.04
C ARG A 33 6.52 -4.70 2.65
N ASP A 34 7.20 -4.60 3.79
CA ASP A 34 7.75 -5.76 4.50
C ASP A 34 6.66 -6.72 4.96
N LEU A 35 5.56 -6.19 5.52
CA LEU A 35 4.41 -7.02 5.92
C LEU A 35 3.80 -7.74 4.73
N ILE A 36 3.67 -7.08 3.58
CA ILE A 36 3.16 -7.71 2.35
C ILE A 36 4.14 -8.76 1.83
N ALA A 37 5.44 -8.51 1.90
CA ALA A 37 6.46 -9.48 1.48
C ALA A 37 6.44 -10.75 2.34
N VAL A 38 6.16 -10.63 3.65
CA VAL A 38 6.15 -11.75 4.60
C VAL A 38 4.80 -12.46 4.66
N LEU A 39 3.69 -11.73 4.67
CA LEU A 39 2.33 -12.25 4.90
C LEU A 39 1.51 -12.38 3.60
N GLY A 40 1.99 -11.84 2.50
CA GLY A 40 1.23 -11.70 1.25
C GLY A 40 0.15 -10.63 1.35
N TYR A 41 -0.87 -10.75 0.50
CA TYR A 41 -1.91 -9.73 0.31
C TYR A 41 -3.15 -9.93 1.20
N SER A 42 -3.06 -10.74 2.26
CA SER A 42 -4.20 -10.99 3.17
C SER A 42 -4.44 -9.80 4.10
N TRP A 43 -5.45 -8.99 3.78
CA TRP A 43 -5.76 -7.75 4.51
C TRP A 43 -5.93 -7.94 6.03
N ALA A 44 -6.65 -8.99 6.44
CA ALA A 44 -6.89 -9.27 7.86
C ALA A 44 -5.56 -9.57 8.61
N SER A 45 -4.65 -10.30 7.97
CA SER A 45 -3.32 -10.58 8.53
C SER A 45 -2.46 -9.33 8.58
N LEU A 46 -2.47 -8.53 7.50
CA LEU A 46 -1.72 -7.28 7.40
C LEU A 46 -2.13 -6.27 8.48
N ILE A 47 -3.44 -6.04 8.66
CA ILE A 47 -3.95 -5.11 9.68
C ILE A 47 -3.63 -5.59 11.09
N ARG A 48 -3.76 -6.89 11.35
CA ARG A 48 -3.43 -7.47 12.65
C ARG A 48 -1.97 -7.23 12.98
N GLU A 49 -1.06 -7.57 12.07
CA GLU A 49 0.37 -7.43 12.30
C GLU A 49 0.80 -5.96 12.35
N ALA A 50 0.28 -5.11 11.48
CA ALA A 50 0.54 -3.69 11.48
C ALA A 50 0.14 -3.01 12.81
N ARG A 51 -0.99 -3.41 13.41
CA ARG A 51 -1.41 -2.94 14.75
C ARG A 51 -0.51 -3.44 15.88
N PHE A 52 0.16 -4.58 15.72
CA PHE A 52 1.17 -5.04 16.67
C PHE A 52 2.46 -4.23 16.56
N LEU A 53 2.84 -3.79 15.36
CA LEU A 53 4.00 -2.92 15.15
C LEU A 53 3.84 -1.55 15.82
N THR A 54 2.65 -0.96 15.76
CA THR A 54 2.39 0.36 16.37
C THR A 54 2.25 0.32 17.89
N ARG A 55 1.79 -0.81 18.46
CA ARG A 55 1.64 -0.97 19.91
C ARG A 55 2.94 -1.26 20.66
N LYS A 56 4.04 -1.53 19.93
CA LYS A 56 5.38 -1.73 20.51
C LYS A 56 6.21 -0.43 20.58
N ARG A 57 5.64 0.72 20.21
CA ARG A 57 6.28 2.03 20.38
C ARG A 57 5.82 2.73 21.65
#